data_AF-A0A381TH36-F1
#
_entry.id   AF-A0A381TH36-F1
#
_cell.length_a   1.000
_cell.length_b   1.000
_cell.length_c   1.000
_cell.angle_alpha   90.00
_cell.angle_beta   90.00
_cell.angle_gamma   90.00
#
_symmetry.space_group_name_H-M   'P 1'
#
loop_
_entity.id
_entity.type
_entity.pdbx_description
1 polymer ?
#
loop_
_entity_poly.entity_id
_entity_poly.type
_entity_poly.pdbx_seq_one_letter_code
_entity_poly.pdbx_strand_id
1 'polypeptide(L)'
;MLPTERPGKHYEGNVYDILYQDDWEMMIAHPDCTYLCSSGLHWNNKIEGRAEKTEEALEFITDLWTCGIPKICLENPVGCINTRLKFMPRPQYIQPYNFGEDASKKTGLWLKGLRPLRATKQIEGRKVKKNGRIYRRWSNQTDSGQSNLGPSKTRGKDRSLTYQGIADAMAKQWG
;
A
#
# COMPACT_ATOMS: atom_id res chain seq x y z
N MET A 1 1.84 15.84 -6.33
CA MET A 1 2.90 14.97 -5.79
C MET A 1 3.74 15.75 -4.80
N LEU A 2 4.43 15.07 -3.88
CA LEU A 2 5.45 15.70 -3.03
C LEU A 2 6.83 15.34 -3.61
N PRO A 3 7.79 16.27 -3.68
CA PRO A 3 9.14 15.96 -4.13
C PRO A 3 9.82 14.98 -3.16
N THR A 4 10.85 14.29 -3.66
CA THR A 4 11.70 13.42 -2.83
C THR A 4 12.36 14.20 -1.70
N GLU A 5 12.45 13.59 -0.52
CA GLU A 5 13.18 14.16 0.63
C GLU A 5 14.61 13.60 0.74
N ARG A 6 15.00 12.69 -0.17
CA ARG A 6 16.33 12.07 -0.19
C ARG A 6 17.04 12.40 -1.51
N PRO A 7 18.36 12.65 -1.49
CA PRO A 7 19.15 12.83 -2.70
C PRO A 7 19.33 11.49 -3.43
N GLY A 8 19.44 11.53 -4.76
CA GLY A 8 19.59 10.33 -5.59
C GLY A 8 19.19 10.56 -7.04
N LYS A 9 19.16 9.48 -7.83
CA LYS A 9 18.61 9.50 -9.19
C LYS A 9 17.08 9.48 -9.08
N HIS A 10 16.47 10.64 -9.19
CA HIS A 10 15.02 10.81 -9.14
C HIS A 10 14.52 11.37 -10.46
N TYR A 11 13.50 10.70 -11.02
CA TYR A 11 12.67 11.26 -12.08
C TYR A 11 11.42 11.86 -11.43
N GLU A 12 11.14 13.13 -11.71
CA GLU A 12 9.90 13.80 -11.29
C GLU A 12 9.08 14.11 -12.55
N GLY A 13 8.00 13.38 -12.74
CA GLY A 13 7.18 13.48 -13.95
C GLY A 13 6.10 12.41 -14.00
N ASN A 14 5.52 12.20 -15.17
CA ASN A 14 4.55 11.15 -15.36
C ASN A 14 5.27 9.81 -15.53
N VAL A 15 4.84 8.77 -14.82
CA VAL A 15 5.50 7.45 -14.90
C VAL A 15 5.47 6.90 -16.34
N TYR A 16 4.45 7.24 -17.13
CA TYR A 16 4.36 6.80 -18.53
C TYR A 16 5.53 7.27 -19.42
N ASP A 17 6.24 8.32 -19.01
CA ASP A 17 7.43 8.82 -19.73
C ASP A 17 8.60 7.81 -19.65
N ILE A 18 8.61 6.94 -18.64
CA ILE A 18 9.69 5.99 -18.36
C ILE A 18 9.24 4.53 -18.23
N LEU A 19 7.94 4.28 -18.05
CA LEU A 19 7.40 2.96 -17.70
C LEU A 19 7.70 1.87 -18.74
N TYR A 20 7.71 2.25 -20.02
CA TYR A 20 7.85 1.33 -21.15
C TYR A 20 9.28 1.27 -21.71
N GLN A 21 10.27 1.71 -20.93
CA GLN A 21 11.68 1.55 -21.29
C GLN A 21 12.12 0.10 -21.00
N ASP A 22 12.97 -0.47 -21.88
CA ASP A 22 13.35 -1.90 -21.84
C ASP A 22 14.36 -2.26 -20.73
N ASP A 23 14.77 -1.31 -19.89
CA ASP A 23 15.85 -1.47 -18.92
C ASP A 23 15.39 -1.73 -17.47
N TRP A 24 14.08 -1.71 -17.19
CA TRP A 24 13.57 -1.95 -15.85
C TRP A 24 13.54 -3.44 -15.49
N GLU A 25 14.40 -3.85 -14.56
CA GLU A 25 14.40 -5.21 -14.02
C GLU A 25 13.35 -5.42 -12.91
N MET A 26 12.96 -4.35 -12.21
CA MET A 26 12.00 -4.40 -11.10
C MET A 26 11.25 -3.09 -10.91
N MET A 27 9.98 -3.18 -10.53
CA MET A 27 9.18 -2.07 -10.04
C MET A 27 8.58 -2.38 -8.67
N ILE A 28 8.76 -1.46 -7.72
CA ILE A 28 7.98 -1.39 -6.48
C ILE A 28 7.18 -0.09 -6.53
N ALA A 29 5.86 -0.19 -6.69
CA ALA A 29 4.99 0.97 -6.89
C ALA A 29 3.94 1.10 -5.77
N HIS A 30 3.66 2.34 -5.41
CA HIS A 30 2.70 2.74 -4.39
C HIS A 30 1.60 3.61 -5.02
N PRO A 31 0.77 3.06 -5.94
CA PRO A 31 -0.24 3.82 -6.66
C PRO A 31 -1.25 4.45 -5.69
N ASP A 32 -1.82 5.61 -6.08
CA ASP A 32 -2.75 6.33 -5.21
C ASP A 32 -3.94 5.43 -4.81
N CYS A 33 -4.18 5.35 -3.51
CA CYS A 33 -5.15 4.45 -2.92
C CYS A 33 -6.54 5.08 -2.75
N THR A 34 -6.70 6.39 -3.01
CA THR A 34 -7.89 7.21 -2.74
C THR A 34 -9.17 6.65 -3.37
N TYR A 35 -9.05 6.14 -4.60
CA TYR A 35 -10.17 5.58 -5.36
C TYR A 35 -10.20 4.04 -5.35
N LEU A 36 -9.14 3.40 -4.83
CA LEU A 36 -9.03 1.94 -4.80
C LEU A 36 -9.45 1.34 -3.45
N CYS A 37 -9.23 2.05 -2.34
CA CYS A 37 -9.42 1.54 -0.99
C CYS A 37 -10.90 1.36 -0.60
N SER A 38 -11.21 0.28 0.14
CA SER A 38 -12.57 0.02 0.63
C SER A 38 -13.15 1.14 1.49
N SER A 39 -12.30 1.86 2.25
CA SER A 39 -12.74 3.02 3.02
C SER A 39 -13.21 4.19 2.17
N GLY A 40 -12.76 4.28 0.91
CA GLY A 40 -13.10 5.34 -0.04
C GLY A 40 -14.24 5.00 -1.01
N LEU A 41 -14.40 3.72 -1.37
CA LEU A 41 -15.33 3.29 -2.43
C LEU A 41 -16.81 3.61 -2.17
N HIS A 42 -17.24 3.67 -0.91
CA HIS A 42 -18.63 4.00 -0.59
C HIS A 42 -19.05 5.44 -1.00
N TRP A 43 -18.07 6.29 -1.32
CA TRP A 43 -18.32 7.64 -1.83
C TRP A 43 -18.62 7.67 -3.33
N ASN A 44 -18.39 6.60 -4.08
CA ASN A 44 -18.60 6.57 -5.54
C ASN A 44 -20.06 6.86 -5.91
N ASN A 45 -21.01 6.42 -5.08
CA ASN A 45 -22.44 6.68 -5.29
C ASN A 45 -22.91 8.01 -4.66
N LYS A 46 -22.00 8.78 -4.05
CA LYS A 46 -22.32 10.01 -3.30
C LYS A 46 -21.70 11.26 -3.90
N ILE A 47 -20.65 11.11 -4.70
CA ILE A 47 -19.89 12.20 -5.29
C ILE A 47 -19.84 11.93 -6.79
N GLU A 48 -20.46 12.83 -7.56
CA GLU A 48 -20.43 12.80 -9.02
C GLU A 48 -18.98 12.81 -9.55
N GLY A 49 -18.70 12.04 -10.60
CA GLY A 49 -17.36 11.94 -11.16
C GLY A 49 -16.39 11.03 -10.39
N ARG A 50 -16.78 10.50 -9.22
CA ARG A 50 -15.87 9.69 -8.39
C ARG A 50 -15.77 8.23 -8.84
N ALA A 51 -16.82 7.69 -9.45
CA ALA A 51 -16.80 6.35 -10.01
C ALA A 51 -15.83 6.29 -11.20
N GLU A 52 -15.84 7.30 -12.05
CA GLU A 52 -14.95 7.48 -13.20
C GLU A 52 -13.49 7.49 -12.77
N LYS A 53 -13.14 8.26 -11.72
CA LYS A 53 -11.79 8.24 -11.12
C LYS A 53 -11.38 6.89 -10.54
N THR A 54 -12.34 6.05 -10.17
CA THR A 54 -12.04 4.68 -9.75
C THR A 54 -11.67 3.82 -10.96
N GLU A 55 -12.34 3.99 -12.09
CA GLU A 55 -11.98 3.31 -13.34
C GLU A 55 -10.61 3.77 -13.85
N GLU A 56 -10.34 5.08 -13.87
CA GLU A 56 -9.00 5.64 -14.20
C GLU A 56 -7.90 5.05 -13.30
N ALA A 57 -8.17 4.92 -12.00
CA ALA A 57 -7.21 4.31 -11.08
C ALA A 57 -6.99 2.81 -11.36
N LEU A 58 -8.01 2.09 -11.82
CA LEU A 58 -7.90 0.67 -12.20
C LEU A 58 -7.18 0.47 -13.54
N GLU A 59 -7.36 1.40 -14.48
CA GLU A 59 -6.58 1.48 -15.73
C GLU A 59 -5.10 1.71 -15.39
N PHE A 60 -4.80 2.66 -14.51
CA PHE A 60 -3.44 2.91 -14.05
C PHE A 60 -2.81 1.67 -13.38
N ILE A 61 -3.56 0.95 -12.53
CA ILE A 61 -3.08 -0.34 -11.97
C ILE A 61 -2.81 -1.36 -13.07
N THR A 62 -3.65 -1.41 -14.10
CA THR A 62 -3.51 -2.33 -15.23
C THR A 62 -2.23 -2.02 -15.99
N ASP A 63 -1.98 -0.75 -16.34
CA ASP A 63 -0.77 -0.33 -17.04
C ASP A 63 0.50 -0.68 -16.27
N LEU A 64 0.53 -0.36 -14.96
CA LEU A 64 1.64 -0.74 -14.11
C LEU A 64 1.85 -2.26 -14.07
N TRP A 65 0.80 -3.07 -14.12
CA TRP A 65 0.93 -4.53 -14.05
C TRP A 65 1.39 -5.16 -15.37
N THR A 66 0.95 -4.59 -16.50
CA THR A 66 1.14 -5.14 -17.85
C THR A 66 2.33 -4.55 -18.61
N CYS A 67 3.02 -3.54 -18.07
CA CYS A 67 4.16 -2.82 -18.67
C CYS A 67 5.42 -3.62 -19.07
N GLY A 68 5.37 -4.96 -19.11
CA GLY A 68 6.52 -5.78 -19.53
C GLY A 68 7.59 -6.02 -18.45
N ILE A 69 7.66 -5.19 -17.40
CA ILE A 69 8.61 -5.35 -16.29
C ILE A 69 8.46 -6.76 -15.67
N PRO A 70 9.56 -7.53 -15.51
CA PRO A 70 9.49 -8.93 -15.12
C PRO A 70 9.20 -9.12 -13.63
N LYS A 71 9.65 -8.20 -12.77
CA LYS A 71 9.44 -8.23 -11.31
C LYS A 71 8.64 -7.00 -10.86
N ILE A 72 7.46 -7.20 -10.30
CA ILE A 72 6.57 -6.10 -9.89
C ILE A 72 6.02 -6.37 -8.48
N CYS A 73 6.06 -5.35 -7.63
CA CYS A 73 5.30 -5.24 -6.40
C CYS A 73 4.42 -4.00 -6.47
N LEU A 74 3.10 -4.18 -6.55
CA LEU A 74 2.15 -3.08 -6.31
C LEU A 74 1.72 -3.13 -4.84
N GLU A 75 1.93 -2.04 -4.10
CA GLU A 75 1.52 -1.90 -2.71
C GLU A 75 0.26 -1.04 -2.61
N ASN A 76 -0.80 -1.59 -2.02
CA ASN A 76 -2.02 -0.82 -1.77
C ASN A 76 -2.77 -1.39 -0.55
N PRO A 77 -3.54 -0.58 0.20
CA PRO A 77 -4.46 -1.10 1.20
C PRO A 77 -5.56 -1.99 0.60
N VAL A 78 -6.36 -2.61 1.48
CA VAL A 78 -7.52 -3.42 1.07
C VAL A 78 -8.50 -2.57 0.25
N GLY A 79 -8.90 -3.09 -0.91
CA GLY A 79 -9.64 -2.31 -1.90
C GLY A 79 -10.34 -3.14 -2.97
N CYS A 80 -10.67 -2.50 -4.09
CA CYS A 80 -11.41 -3.10 -5.20
C CYS A 80 -10.55 -3.81 -6.26
N ILE A 81 -9.21 -3.76 -6.17
CA ILE A 81 -8.32 -4.27 -7.23
C ILE A 81 -8.71 -5.69 -7.67
N ASN A 82 -8.76 -6.68 -6.78
CA ASN A 82 -9.15 -8.05 -7.18
C ASN A 82 -10.66 -8.25 -7.42
N THR A 83 -11.52 -7.35 -6.92
CA THR A 83 -12.95 -7.45 -7.19
C THR A 83 -13.28 -6.93 -8.58
N ARG A 84 -12.50 -5.99 -9.11
CA ARG A 84 -12.68 -5.35 -10.42
C ARG A 84 -11.75 -5.90 -11.51
N LEU A 85 -10.48 -6.19 -11.18
CA LEU A 85 -9.48 -6.75 -12.10
C LEU A 85 -9.28 -8.24 -11.79
N LYS A 86 -10.02 -9.10 -12.50
CA LYS A 86 -10.04 -10.55 -12.25
C LYS A 86 -8.75 -11.27 -12.66
N PHE A 87 -7.96 -10.69 -13.56
CA PHE A 87 -6.65 -11.22 -13.96
C PHE A 87 -5.56 -11.00 -12.91
N MET A 88 -5.79 -10.11 -11.92
CA MET A 88 -4.80 -9.82 -10.89
C MET A 88 -4.68 -10.99 -9.90
N PRO A 89 -3.45 -11.36 -9.49
CA PRO A 89 -3.25 -12.41 -8.50
C PRO A 89 -3.78 -11.97 -7.13
N ARG A 90 -3.98 -12.94 -6.23
CA ARG A 90 -4.34 -12.62 -4.84
C ARG A 90 -3.18 -11.87 -4.16
N PRO A 91 -3.44 -10.79 -3.42
CA PRO A 91 -2.40 -10.05 -2.74
C PRO A 91 -1.88 -10.84 -1.56
N GLN A 92 -0.60 -10.68 -1.27
CA GLN A 92 -0.04 -11.01 0.02
C GLN A 92 -0.39 -9.87 1.00
N TYR A 93 -1.19 -10.18 2.02
CA TYR A 93 -1.43 -9.22 3.08
C TYR A 93 -0.33 -9.27 4.15
N ILE A 94 0.25 -8.12 4.42
CA ILE A 94 1.28 -7.92 5.44
C ILE A 94 0.82 -6.90 6.49
N GLN A 95 1.56 -6.86 7.59
CA GLN A 95 1.33 -5.95 8.71
C GLN A 95 2.68 -5.42 9.20
N PRO A 96 2.82 -4.13 9.53
CA PRO A 96 4.10 -3.56 9.97
C PRO A 96 4.68 -4.26 11.21
N TYR A 97 3.83 -4.70 12.13
CA TYR A 97 4.26 -5.48 13.29
C TYR A 97 4.88 -6.84 12.99
N ASN A 98 4.75 -7.37 11.77
CA ASN A 98 5.50 -8.55 11.34
C ASN A 98 6.92 -8.20 10.86
N PHE A 99 7.26 -6.91 10.82
CA PHE A 99 8.50 -6.34 10.31
C PHE A 99 9.20 -5.40 11.30
N GLY A 100 8.91 -5.54 12.60
CA GLY A 100 9.62 -4.81 13.66
C GLY A 100 9.01 -3.48 14.07
N GLU A 101 7.83 -3.14 13.56
CA GLU A 101 7.18 -1.84 13.79
C GLU A 101 6.01 -1.96 14.76
N ASP A 102 5.89 -1.05 15.75
CA ASP A 102 4.72 -0.99 16.63
C ASP A 102 3.52 -0.32 15.93
N ALA A 103 3.07 -0.90 14.83
CA ALA A 103 1.97 -0.39 14.03
C ALA A 103 1.16 -1.51 13.36
N SER A 104 -0.14 -1.28 13.24
CA SER A 104 -1.05 -2.12 12.46
C SER A 104 -1.60 -1.31 11.29
N LYS A 105 -1.31 -1.77 10.07
CA LYS A 105 -1.86 -1.27 8.81
C LYS A 105 -1.87 -2.43 7.83
N LYS A 106 -3.06 -3.00 7.59
CA LYS A 106 -3.20 -4.12 6.66
C LYS A 106 -2.92 -3.62 5.25
N THR A 107 -1.77 -4.03 4.71
CA THR A 107 -1.27 -3.64 3.39
C THR A 107 -1.23 -4.87 2.49
N GLY A 108 -1.74 -4.75 1.26
CA GLY A 108 -1.69 -5.79 0.24
C GLY A 108 -0.51 -5.56 -0.70
N LEU A 109 0.19 -6.64 -1.04
CA LEU A 109 1.25 -6.68 -2.05
C LEU A 109 0.80 -7.58 -3.20
N TRP A 110 0.64 -7.03 -4.41
CA TRP A 110 0.44 -7.81 -5.63
C TRP A 110 1.80 -8.05 -6.27
N LEU A 111 2.17 -9.32 -6.44
CA LEU A 111 3.52 -9.73 -6.80
C LEU A 111 3.56 -10.44 -8.15
N LYS A 112 4.42 -9.98 -9.05
CA LYS A 112 4.77 -10.61 -10.33
C LYS A 112 6.27 -10.88 -10.32
N GLY A 113 6.69 -12.11 -10.64
CA GLY A 113 8.12 -12.46 -10.66
C GLY A 113 8.86 -12.36 -9.30
N LEU A 114 8.16 -12.07 -8.21
CA LEU A 114 8.72 -11.88 -6.86
C LEU A 114 8.19 -12.96 -5.91
N ARG A 115 9.05 -13.43 -5.00
CA ARG A 115 8.65 -14.31 -3.91
C ARG A 115 7.90 -13.51 -2.83
N PRO A 116 6.89 -14.09 -2.15
CA PRO A 116 6.20 -13.44 -1.03
C PRO A 116 7.19 -12.89 0.01
N LEU A 117 6.96 -11.67 0.48
CA LEU A 117 7.78 -10.97 1.45
C LEU A 117 7.75 -11.69 2.80
N ARG A 118 8.91 -12.09 3.33
CA ARG A 118 9.00 -12.83 4.59
C ARG A 118 9.03 -11.86 5.77
N ALA A 119 8.20 -12.13 6.77
CA ALA A 119 8.25 -11.43 8.05
C ALA A 119 9.66 -11.51 8.66
N THR A 120 10.13 -10.40 9.23
CA THR A 120 11.50 -10.26 9.75
C THR A 120 11.55 -10.21 11.27
N LYS A 121 10.61 -9.51 11.91
CA LYS A 121 10.56 -9.34 13.36
C LYS A 121 9.13 -9.09 13.83
N GLN A 122 8.66 -9.88 14.79
CA GLN A 122 7.33 -9.71 15.36
C GLN A 122 7.35 -8.68 16.50
N ILE A 123 6.40 -7.75 16.50
CA ILE A 123 6.09 -6.86 17.63
C ILE A 123 4.71 -7.21 18.20
N GLU A 124 4.67 -7.56 19.47
CA GLU A 124 3.44 -7.89 20.17
C GLU A 124 2.68 -6.62 20.56
N GLY A 125 1.41 -6.56 20.16
CA GLY A 125 0.52 -5.44 20.50
C GLY A 125 0.00 -5.55 21.94
N ARG A 126 -0.36 -4.41 22.53
CA ARG A 126 -1.03 -4.37 23.84
C ARG A 126 -2.40 -5.07 23.78
N LYS A 127 -2.77 -5.74 24.87
CA LYS A 127 -4.05 -6.45 25.00
C LYS A 127 -5.12 -5.50 25.53
N VAL A 128 -6.18 -5.30 24.76
CA VAL A 128 -7.34 -4.48 25.11
C VAL A 128 -8.56 -5.38 25.23
N LYS A 129 -9.26 -5.34 26.36
CA LYS A 129 -10.51 -6.07 26.56
C LYS A 129 -11.70 -5.18 26.18
N LYS A 130 -12.52 -5.63 25.24
CA LYS A 130 -13.76 -4.94 24.83
C LYS A 130 -14.85 -5.97 24.58
N ASN A 131 -16.04 -5.78 25.15
CA ASN A 131 -17.18 -6.68 25.04
C ASN A 131 -16.82 -8.16 25.31
N GLY A 132 -16.03 -8.41 26.35
CA GLY A 132 -15.58 -9.76 26.72
C GLY A 132 -14.50 -10.38 25.83
N ARG A 133 -14.11 -9.74 24.72
CA ARG A 133 -13.06 -10.22 23.80
C ARG A 133 -11.75 -9.47 24.02
N ILE A 134 -10.63 -10.17 23.89
CA ILE A 134 -9.29 -9.60 23.94
C ILE A 134 -8.84 -9.28 22.51
N TYR A 135 -8.44 -8.04 22.29
CA TYR A 135 -7.89 -7.56 21.04
C TYR A 135 -6.44 -7.13 21.23
N ARG A 136 -5.60 -7.37 20.22
CA ARG A 136 -4.27 -6.75 20.15
C ARG A 136 -4.38 -5.38 19.47
N ARG A 137 -3.69 -4.39 20.03
CA ARG A 137 -3.59 -3.03 19.50
C ARG A 137 -2.14 -2.59 19.47
N TRP A 138 -1.77 -1.84 18.45
CA TRP A 138 -0.44 -1.25 18.31
C TRP A 138 -0.50 0.26 18.55
N SER A 139 0.66 0.91 18.65
CA SER A 139 0.75 2.31 19.04
C SER A 139 -0.12 3.22 18.18
N ASN A 140 -0.21 2.96 16.87
CA ASN A 140 -0.99 3.74 15.90
C ASN A 140 -2.51 3.57 15.99
N GLN A 141 -3.00 2.76 16.94
CA GLN A 141 -4.42 2.50 17.15
C GLN A 141 -4.88 2.96 18.53
N THR A 142 -6.10 3.48 18.60
CA THR A 142 -6.86 3.59 19.85
C THR A 142 -7.33 2.22 20.31
N ASP A 143 -7.86 2.12 21.53
CA ASP A 143 -8.41 0.87 22.06
C ASP A 143 -9.62 0.37 21.25
N SER A 144 -10.36 1.29 20.62
CA SER A 144 -11.43 0.95 19.69
C SER A 144 -10.92 0.38 18.35
N GLY A 145 -9.62 0.48 18.07
CA GLY A 145 -8.97 0.01 16.84
C GLY A 145 -8.89 1.06 15.73
N GLN A 146 -9.42 2.26 15.97
CA GLN A 146 -9.29 3.39 15.05
C GLN A 146 -7.86 3.94 15.06
N SER A 147 -7.47 4.62 14.00
CA SER A 147 -6.21 5.37 13.95
C SER A 147 -6.14 6.35 15.12
N ASN A 148 -5.03 6.36 15.87
CA ASN A 148 -4.79 7.36 16.92
C ASN A 148 -4.41 8.74 16.35
N LEU A 149 -3.99 8.80 15.07
CA LEU A 149 -3.77 10.05 14.35
C LEU A 149 -5.10 10.79 14.17
N GLY A 150 -5.23 11.94 14.85
CA GLY A 150 -6.31 12.89 14.65
C GLY A 150 -6.27 13.58 13.27
N PRO A 151 -7.28 14.39 12.91
CA PRO A 151 -7.20 15.22 11.71
C PRO A 151 -6.00 16.19 11.80
N SER A 152 -5.15 16.19 10.77
CA SER A 152 -4.06 17.16 10.63
C SER A 152 -3.79 17.42 9.15
N LYS A 153 -3.12 18.54 8.83
CA LYS A 153 -2.72 18.86 7.45
C LYS A 153 -1.76 17.82 6.86
N THR A 154 -0.94 17.17 7.69
CA THR A 154 0.06 16.19 7.28
C THR A 154 -0.45 14.75 7.31
N ARG A 155 -1.62 14.50 7.91
CA ARG A 155 -2.17 13.15 8.14
C ARG A 155 -2.15 12.25 6.91
N GLY A 156 -2.43 12.81 5.73
CA GLY A 156 -2.38 12.07 4.47
C GLY A 156 -0.96 11.57 4.17
N LYS A 157 0.01 12.48 4.20
CA LYS A 157 1.44 12.18 4.05
C LYS A 157 1.91 11.15 5.07
N ASP A 158 1.64 11.39 6.35
CA ASP A 158 2.12 10.56 7.46
C ASP A 158 1.59 9.12 7.36
N ARG A 159 0.38 8.94 6.82
CA ARG A 159 -0.23 7.61 6.63
C ARG A 159 0.21 6.92 5.35
N SER A 160 0.78 7.64 4.40
CA SER A 160 1.29 7.10 3.13
C SER A 160 2.76 6.70 3.19
N LEU A 161 3.47 7.05 4.25
CA LEU A 161 4.84 6.59 4.47
C LEU A 161 4.90 5.07 4.60
N THR A 162 5.79 4.45 3.82
CA THR A 162 6.14 3.04 3.96
C THR A 162 6.92 2.85 5.25
N TYR A 163 6.57 1.84 6.04
CA TYR A 163 7.28 1.54 7.28
C TYR A 163 8.69 1.03 6.99
N GLN A 164 9.67 1.49 7.76
CA GLN A 164 11.08 1.22 7.50
C GLN A 164 11.39 -0.28 7.54
N GLY A 165 10.82 -1.00 8.51
CA GLY A 165 11.00 -2.45 8.59
C GLY A 165 10.49 -3.23 7.37
N ILE A 166 9.43 -2.74 6.72
CA ILE A 166 8.92 -3.32 5.46
C ILE A 166 9.87 -2.95 4.31
N ALA A 167 10.29 -1.69 4.22
CA ALA A 167 11.23 -1.24 3.19
C ALA A 167 12.56 -2.00 3.25
N ASP A 168 13.11 -2.21 4.46
CA ASP A 168 14.33 -2.98 4.67
C ASP A 168 14.16 -4.45 4.27
N ALA A 169 12.99 -5.03 4.55
CA ALA A 169 12.68 -6.40 4.15
C ALA A 169 12.56 -6.52 2.63
N MET A 170 11.92 -5.56 1.96
CA MET A 170 11.82 -5.51 0.50
C MET A 170 13.21 -5.43 -0.13
N ALA A 171 14.03 -4.46 0.31
CA ALA A 171 15.38 -4.27 -0.19
C ALA A 171 16.27 -5.52 0.04
N LYS A 172 16.22 -6.09 1.25
CA LYS A 172 17.03 -7.29 1.55
C LYS A 172 16.59 -8.52 0.76
N GLN A 173 15.29 -8.69 0.53
CA GLN A 173 14.77 -9.92 -0.07
C GLN A 173 14.74 -9.86 -1.61
N TRP A 174 14.46 -8.70 -2.19
CA TRP A 174 14.22 -8.56 -3.61
C TRP A 174 15.38 -7.90 -4.37
N GLY A 175 16.24 -7.13 -3.68
CA GLY A 175 17.39 -6.42 -4.26
C GLY A 175 17.21 -4.92 -4.19
#